data_AF-A0A2X3JC51-F1
#
_entry.id   AF-A0A2X3JC51-F1
#
_cell.length_a   1.000
_cell.length_b   1.000
_cell.length_c   1.000
_cell.angle_alpha   90.00
_cell.angle_beta   90.00
_cell.angle_gamma   90.00
#
_symmetry.space_group_name_H-M   'P 1'
#
loop_
_entity.id
_entity.type
_entity.pdbx_description
1 polymer ?
#
loop_
_entity_poly.entity_id
_entity_poly.type
_entity_poly.pdbx_seq_one_letter_code
_entity_poly.pdbx_strand_id
1 'polypeptide(L)'
;MQAIFAASERLDEVSVRLADNVEPRLTFVLSDMWQTAHHESILQQFSERYPDIEFECIIAEDEDVIDSLQIGRAHVGVLRVQASYPPDITVARLQVGAEMTIFIHRDHPLARQTEVRMDELHTVRQLVLKTFVRPGKVAARGPILVIPVFTAAA
;
A
#
# COMPACT_ATOMS: atom_id res chain seq x y z
N MET A 1 26.88 3.44 28.95
CA MET A 1 27.97 3.69 27.96
C MET A 1 27.64 3.22 26.53
N GLN A 2 26.42 2.76 26.21
CA GLN A 2 26.06 2.34 24.83
C GLN A 2 25.22 3.37 24.05
N ALA A 3 24.63 4.38 24.71
CA ALA A 3 23.77 5.36 24.04
C ALA A 3 24.54 6.44 23.23
N ILE A 4 25.84 6.62 23.50
CA ILE A 4 26.66 7.67 22.87
C ILE A 4 27.12 7.24 21.47
N PHE A 5 27.40 5.94 21.26
CA PHE A 5 27.81 5.42 19.95
C PHE A 5 26.66 5.42 18.93
N ALA A 6 25.44 5.04 19.34
CA ALA A 6 24.26 5.07 18.47
C ALA A 6 23.76 6.50 18.13
N ALA A 7 24.21 7.51 18.87
CA ALA A 7 23.98 8.92 18.54
C ALA A 7 25.05 9.44 17.58
N SER A 8 26.30 8.98 17.73
CA SER A 8 27.40 9.30 16.81
C SER A 8 27.20 8.68 15.43
N GLU A 9 26.78 7.41 15.34
CA GLU A 9 26.50 6.76 14.04
C GLU A 9 25.36 7.47 13.28
N ARG A 10 24.31 7.94 13.98
CA ARG A 10 23.25 8.76 13.36
C ARG A 10 23.73 10.14 12.94
N LEU A 11 24.69 10.74 13.64
CA LEU A 11 25.29 12.01 13.25
C LEU A 11 26.25 11.85 12.07
N ASP A 12 27.01 10.75 12.01
CA ASP A 12 27.91 10.45 10.90
C ASP A 12 27.15 10.02 9.63
N GLU A 13 26.06 9.25 9.76
CA GLU A 13 25.18 8.87 8.64
C GLU A 13 24.46 10.09 8.03
N VAL A 14 24.13 11.10 8.85
CA VAL A 14 23.59 12.39 8.38
C VAL A 14 24.71 13.28 7.82
N SER A 15 25.89 13.29 8.44
CA SER A 15 27.00 14.17 8.03
C SER A 15 27.65 13.76 6.70
N VAL A 16 27.64 12.48 6.34
CA VAL A 16 28.13 12.02 5.02
C VAL A 16 27.18 12.42 3.88
N ARG A 17 25.89 12.65 4.16
CA ARG A 17 24.89 13.04 3.15
C ARG A 17 24.81 14.55 2.87
N LEU A 18 25.50 15.36 3.68
CA LEU A 18 25.56 16.83 3.56
C LEU A 18 26.81 17.33 2.83
N ALA A 19 27.67 16.43 2.35
CA ALA A 19 28.94 16.79 1.71
C ALA A 19 28.82 17.13 0.22
N ASP A 20 27.71 16.73 -0.43
CA ASP A 20 27.38 17.14 -1.79
C ASP A 20 26.10 17.95 -1.76
N ASN A 21 26.08 19.06 -2.49
CA ASN A 21 25.03 20.07 -2.60
C ASN A 21 23.75 19.54 -3.29
N VAL A 22 23.33 18.33 -2.96
CA VAL A 22 22.20 17.59 -3.52
C VAL A 22 21.14 17.48 -2.43
N GLU A 23 19.97 18.04 -2.69
CA GLU A 23 18.82 17.92 -1.80
C GLU A 23 18.51 16.42 -1.58
N PRO A 24 18.52 15.91 -0.34
CA PRO A 24 18.23 14.50 -0.09
C PRO A 24 16.80 14.19 -0.55
N ARG A 25 16.64 13.21 -1.46
CA ARG A 25 15.32 12.75 -1.93
C ARG A 25 14.82 11.53 -1.18
N LEU A 26 13.55 11.56 -0.79
CA LEU A 26 12.82 10.45 -0.21
C LEU A 26 11.72 9.98 -1.18
N THR A 27 11.89 8.76 -1.69
CA THR A 27 10.93 8.12 -2.60
C THR A 27 10.11 7.06 -1.88
N PHE A 28 8.78 7.20 -1.94
CA PHE A 28 7.78 6.26 -1.46
C PHE A 28 7.13 5.53 -2.63
N VAL A 29 6.82 4.25 -2.44
CA VAL A 29 5.96 3.48 -3.35
C VAL A 29 4.76 2.95 -2.57
N LEU A 30 3.55 3.19 -3.07
CA LEU A 30 2.30 2.82 -2.45
C LEU A 30 1.55 1.85 -3.38
N SER A 31 0.99 0.79 -2.80
CA SER A 31 -0.01 -0.01 -3.51
C SER A 31 -1.23 0.85 -3.86
N ASP A 32 -1.74 0.68 -5.07
CA ASP A 32 -3.01 1.21 -5.57
C ASP A 32 -4.23 0.92 -4.66
N MET A 33 -4.14 -0.12 -3.81
CA MET A 33 -5.17 -0.50 -2.85
C MET A 33 -5.11 0.29 -1.53
N TRP A 34 -4.11 1.16 -1.34
CA TRP A 34 -3.99 1.99 -0.14
C TRP A 34 -4.91 3.22 -0.22
N GLN A 35 -5.92 3.25 0.63
CA GLN A 35 -6.91 4.33 0.66
C GLN A 35 -6.29 5.66 1.13
N THR A 36 -6.50 6.70 0.33
CA THR A 36 -5.89 8.02 0.41
C THR A 36 -6.29 8.85 1.64
N ALA A 37 -7.21 8.39 2.49
CA ALA A 37 -7.73 9.20 3.60
C ALA A 37 -6.73 9.46 4.75
N HIS A 38 -5.59 8.74 4.80
CA HIS A 38 -4.67 8.80 5.94
C HIS A 38 -3.35 9.54 5.70
N HIS A 39 -3.05 9.96 4.47
CA HIS A 39 -1.72 10.50 4.15
C HIS A 39 -1.58 12.02 4.28
N GLU A 40 -2.65 12.81 4.15
CA GLU A 40 -2.52 14.28 4.09
C GLU A 40 -1.88 14.86 5.36
N SER A 41 -2.33 14.44 6.54
CA SER A 41 -1.77 14.90 7.81
C SER A 41 -0.32 14.47 8.03
N ILE A 42 0.04 13.28 7.54
CA ILE A 42 1.41 12.75 7.66
C ILE A 42 2.35 13.51 6.72
N LEU A 43 1.93 13.75 5.47
CA LEU A 43 2.70 14.51 4.48
C LEU A 43 2.88 15.96 4.92
N GLN A 44 1.85 16.58 5.52
CA GLN A 44 1.97 17.91 6.07
C GLN A 44 3.01 17.96 7.20
N GLN A 45 2.90 17.08 8.20
CA GLN A 45 3.89 16.98 9.28
C GLN A 45 5.30 16.71 8.75
N PHE A 46 5.43 15.88 7.71
CA PHE A 46 6.70 15.60 7.05
C PHE A 46 7.31 16.86 6.43
N SER A 47 6.53 17.61 5.63
CA SER A 47 6.99 18.85 4.99
C SER A 47 7.41 19.93 6.00
N GLU A 48 6.71 20.02 7.14
CA GLU A 48 7.05 20.96 8.22
C GLU A 48 8.32 20.54 8.96
N ARG A 49 8.53 19.23 9.12
CA ARG A 49 9.65 18.65 9.87
C ARG A 49 10.93 18.55 9.05
N TYR A 50 10.81 18.35 7.75
CA TYR A 50 11.90 18.11 6.80
C TYR A 50 11.73 18.94 5.53
N PRO A 51 11.88 20.28 5.62
CA PRO A 51 11.62 21.18 4.49
C PRO A 51 12.63 21.03 3.34
N ASP A 52 13.84 20.54 3.63
CA ASP A 52 14.92 20.36 2.66
C ASP A 52 14.99 18.93 2.09
N ILE A 53 13.91 18.14 2.22
CA ILE A 53 13.82 16.80 1.65
C ILE A 53 12.83 16.81 0.49
N GLU A 54 13.30 16.48 -0.71
CA GLU A 54 12.43 16.25 -1.86
C GLU A 54 11.61 14.97 -1.62
N PHE A 55 10.29 15.06 -1.70
CA PHE A 55 9.40 13.90 -1.53
C PHE A 55 8.83 13.45 -2.88
N GLU A 56 9.03 12.18 -3.22
CA GLU A 56 8.44 11.52 -4.39
C GLU A 56 7.53 10.39 -3.93
N CYS A 57 6.33 10.29 -4.52
CA CYS A 57 5.41 9.19 -4.28
C CYS A 57 5.02 8.51 -5.60
N ILE A 58 5.17 7.19 -5.64
CA ILE A 58 4.87 6.34 -6.79
C ILE A 58 3.70 5.43 -6.42
N ILE A 59 2.75 5.26 -7.33
CA ILE A 59 1.69 4.25 -7.18
C ILE A 59 2.07 3.04 -8.03
N ALA A 60 2.03 1.85 -7.44
CA ALA A 60 2.40 0.60 -8.10
C ALA A 60 1.55 -0.57 -7.58
N GLU A 61 1.67 -1.75 -8.19
CA GLU A 61 1.08 -2.98 -7.65
C GLU A 61 1.90 -3.49 -6.45
N ASP A 62 1.32 -4.38 -5.63
CA ASP A 62 1.98 -4.95 -4.44
C ASP A 62 3.35 -5.61 -4.77
N GLU A 63 3.49 -6.24 -5.94
CA GLU A 63 4.74 -6.89 -6.38
C GLU A 63 5.80 -5.86 -6.80
N ASP A 64 5.38 -4.87 -7.58
CA ASP A 64 6.23 -3.79 -8.07
C ASP A 64 6.75 -2.92 -6.91
N VAL A 65 6.01 -2.84 -5.80
CA VAL A 65 6.48 -2.19 -4.55
C VAL A 65 7.75 -2.86 -4.03
N ILE A 66 7.77 -4.19 -3.92
CA ILE A 66 8.92 -4.94 -3.40
C ILE A 66 10.10 -4.80 -4.36
N ASP A 67 9.86 -4.98 -5.66
CA ASP A 67 10.90 -4.86 -6.67
C ASP A 67 11.52 -3.45 -6.66
N SER A 68 10.69 -2.41 -6.50
CA SER A 68 11.14 -1.02 -6.40
C SER A 68 12.06 -0.76 -5.20
N LEU A 69 11.85 -1.46 -4.09
CA LEU A 69 12.74 -1.39 -2.93
C LEU A 69 14.07 -2.08 -3.20
N GLN A 70 14.05 -3.27 -3.80
CA GLN A 70 15.27 -4.05 -4.04
C GLN A 70 16.20 -3.40 -5.07
N ILE A 71 15.66 -2.74 -6.09
CA ILE A 71 16.46 -2.01 -7.08
C ILE A 71 16.86 -0.60 -6.62
N GLY A 72 16.47 -0.19 -5.41
CA GLY A 72 16.74 1.14 -4.86
C GLY A 72 15.98 2.28 -5.55
N ARG A 73 14.89 1.97 -6.28
CA ARG A 73 14.03 2.98 -6.92
C ARG A 73 13.19 3.72 -5.87
N ALA A 74 12.82 3.02 -4.80
CA ALA A 74 12.10 3.54 -3.66
C ALA A 74 12.84 3.22 -2.35
N HIS A 75 12.60 4.04 -1.33
CA HIS A 75 13.17 3.87 0.01
C HIS A 75 12.17 3.23 0.97
N VAL A 76 10.88 3.50 0.80
CA VAL A 76 9.81 2.99 1.66
C VAL A 76 8.64 2.51 0.80
N GLY A 77 8.14 1.31 1.12
CA GLY A 77 7.01 0.68 0.45
C GLY A 77 5.83 0.50 1.40
N VAL A 78 4.62 0.84 0.95
CA VAL A 78 3.37 0.50 1.64
C VAL A 78 2.56 -0.41 0.73
N LEU A 79 2.29 -1.62 1.20
CA LEU A 79 1.62 -2.65 0.42
C LEU A 79 0.75 -3.52 1.33
N ARG A 80 -0.09 -4.35 0.72
CA ARG A 80 -0.80 -5.40 1.48
C ARG A 80 0.20 -6.37 2.08
N VAL A 81 -0.18 -6.97 3.22
CA VAL A 81 0.58 -8.08 3.82
C VAL A 81 0.79 -9.19 2.79
N GLN A 82 2.05 -9.54 2.55
CA GLN A 82 2.46 -10.61 1.66
C GLN A 82 2.70 -11.89 2.44
N ALA A 83 2.64 -13.04 1.74
CA ALA A 83 2.90 -14.35 2.34
C ALA A 83 4.37 -14.52 2.75
N SER A 84 5.28 -13.86 2.04
CA SER A 84 6.72 -13.88 2.27
C SER A 84 7.34 -12.57 1.80
N TYR A 85 8.45 -12.18 2.42
CA TYR A 85 9.25 -11.02 2.04
C TYR A 85 10.70 -11.44 1.80
N PRO A 86 11.42 -10.75 0.90
CA PRO A 86 12.87 -10.90 0.76
C PRO A 86 13.60 -10.63 2.09
N PRO A 87 14.70 -11.35 2.39
CA PRO A 87 15.40 -11.25 3.69
C PRO A 87 16.09 -9.90 3.90
N ASP A 88 16.34 -9.17 2.83
CA ASP A 88 16.91 -7.82 2.76
C ASP A 88 15.88 -6.70 3.04
N ILE A 89 14.60 -7.03 3.19
CA ILE A 89 13.53 -6.06 3.45
C ILE A 89 13.04 -6.17 4.89
N THR A 90 13.09 -5.04 5.60
CA THR A 90 12.47 -4.90 6.92
C THR A 90 11.00 -4.54 6.77
N VAL A 91 10.12 -5.22 7.52
CA VAL A 91 8.67 -5.05 7.43
C VAL A 91 8.10 -4.64 8.78
N ALA A 92 7.20 -3.66 8.76
CA ALA A 92 6.39 -3.26 9.91
C ALA A 92 4.91 -3.20 9.52
N ARG A 93 4.03 -3.68 10.39
CA ARG A 93 2.59 -3.69 10.14
C ARG A 93 1.96 -2.36 10.57
N LEU A 94 1.42 -1.63 9.61
CA LEU A 94 0.62 -0.43 9.88
C LEU A 94 -0.66 -0.78 10.63
N GLN A 95 -1.02 0.01 11.65
CA GLN A 95 -2.26 -0.14 12.41
C GLN A 95 -3.44 0.53 11.69
N VAL A 96 -3.55 0.29 10.37
CA VAL A 96 -4.60 0.81 9.52
C VAL A 96 -5.38 -0.38 9.00
N GLY A 97 -6.65 -0.47 9.39
CA GLY A 97 -7.56 -1.49 8.89
C GLY A 97 -8.12 -1.05 7.54
N ALA A 98 -7.90 -1.84 6.49
CA ALA A 98 -8.68 -1.69 5.27
C ALA A 98 -10.09 -2.22 5.52
N GLU A 99 -11.10 -1.35 5.46
CA GLU A 99 -12.49 -1.78 5.52
C GLU A 99 -12.90 -2.34 4.15
N MET A 100 -13.22 -3.63 4.11
CA MET A 100 -13.86 -4.27 2.96
C MET A 100 -15.37 -4.27 3.18
N THR A 101 -16.11 -3.70 2.23
CA THR A 101 -17.58 -3.71 2.25
C THR A 101 -18.13 -4.23 0.94
N ILE A 102 -19.40 -4.68 0.98
CA ILE A 102 -20.11 -5.20 -0.19
C ILE A 102 -21.02 -4.08 -0.70
N PHE A 103 -20.83 -3.70 -1.96
CA PHE A 103 -21.69 -2.74 -2.62
C PHE A 103 -22.77 -3.48 -3.41
N ILE A 104 -24.03 -3.12 -3.14
CA ILE A 104 -25.20 -3.71 -3.78
C ILE A 104 -26.05 -2.59 -4.36
N HIS A 105 -26.63 -2.80 -5.54
CA HIS A 105 -27.59 -1.85 -6.11
C HIS A 105 -28.80 -1.70 -5.17
N ARG A 106 -29.32 -0.47 -5.02
CA ARG A 106 -30.44 -0.14 -4.11
C ARG A 106 -31.69 -1.00 -4.32
N ASP A 107 -31.94 -1.45 -5.54
CA ASP A 107 -33.13 -2.25 -5.90
C ASP A 107 -32.91 -3.76 -5.75
N HIS A 108 -31.72 -4.19 -5.35
CA HIS A 108 -31.42 -5.61 -5.18
C HIS A 108 -32.14 -6.18 -3.94
N PRO A 109 -32.64 -7.42 -3.98
CA PRO A 109 -33.34 -8.03 -2.84
C PRO A 109 -32.54 -8.00 -1.52
N LEU A 110 -31.23 -8.24 -1.60
CA LEU A 110 -30.34 -8.21 -0.43
C LEU A 110 -30.17 -6.79 0.17
N ALA A 111 -30.39 -5.73 -0.61
CA ALA A 111 -30.31 -4.35 -0.11
C ALA A 111 -31.48 -3.98 0.82
N ARG A 112 -32.54 -4.80 0.87
CA ARG A 112 -33.69 -4.63 1.77
C ARG A 112 -33.51 -5.35 3.10
N GLN A 113 -32.47 -6.17 3.25
CA GLN A 113 -32.17 -6.88 4.48
C GLN A 113 -31.33 -6.00 5.41
N THR A 114 -31.52 -6.16 6.72
CA THR A 114 -30.71 -5.45 7.74
C THR A 114 -29.32 -6.05 7.89
N GLU A 115 -29.18 -7.35 7.60
CA GLU A 115 -27.92 -8.09 7.64
C GLU A 115 -27.91 -9.08 6.48
N VAL A 116 -26.80 -9.15 5.74
CA VAL A 116 -26.63 -10.05 4.60
C VAL A 116 -25.59 -11.11 4.99
N ARG A 117 -25.97 -12.39 4.92
CA ARG A 117 -25.09 -13.51 5.28
C ARG A 117 -24.24 -13.94 4.08
N MET A 118 -23.04 -14.46 4.37
CA MET A 118 -22.13 -14.94 3.32
C MET A 118 -22.75 -16.01 2.41
N ASP A 119 -23.59 -16.89 2.97
CA ASP A 119 -24.29 -17.92 2.19
C ASP A 119 -25.28 -17.33 1.18
N GLU A 120 -25.92 -16.21 1.50
CA GLU A 120 -26.86 -15.53 0.60
C GLU A 120 -26.12 -14.88 -0.58
N LEU A 121 -24.92 -14.34 -0.33
CA LEU A 121 -24.05 -13.81 -1.39
C LEU A 121 -23.68 -14.89 -2.41
N HIS A 122 -23.52 -16.14 -1.99
CA HIS A 122 -23.21 -17.25 -2.88
C HIS A 122 -24.34 -17.60 -3.84
N THR A 123 -25.57 -17.16 -3.56
CA THR A 123 -26.73 -17.42 -4.44
C THR A 123 -26.91 -16.36 -5.53
N VAL A 124 -26.25 -15.21 -5.41
CA VAL A 124 -26.41 -14.08 -6.32
C VAL A 124 -25.16 -13.86 -7.16
N ARG A 125 -25.32 -13.18 -8.30
CA ARG A 125 -24.20 -12.87 -9.19
C ARG A 125 -23.25 -11.90 -8.51
N GLN A 126 -21.98 -12.29 -8.40
CA GLN A 126 -20.94 -11.45 -7.80
C GLN A 126 -20.06 -10.84 -8.88
N LEU A 127 -19.89 -9.52 -8.81
CA LEU A 127 -18.91 -8.79 -9.61
C LEU A 127 -17.60 -8.75 -8.82
N VAL A 128 -16.56 -9.39 -9.35
CA VAL A 128 -15.26 -9.45 -8.69
C VAL A 128 -14.23 -8.79 -9.60
N LEU A 129 -13.57 -7.76 -9.07
CA LEU A 129 -12.42 -7.16 -9.70
C LEU A 129 -11.20 -8.07 -9.46
N LYS A 130 -10.51 -8.39 -10.54
CA LYS A 130 -9.23 -9.11 -10.47
C LYS A 130 -8.13 -8.25 -11.04
N THR A 131 -6.99 -8.25 -10.35
CA THR A 131 -5.72 -7.84 -10.94
C THR A 131 -5.30 -8.90 -11.96
N PHE A 132 -4.76 -8.45 -13.08
CA PHE A 132 -4.44 -9.29 -14.24
C PHE A 132 -3.17 -10.14 -14.01
N VAL A 133 -2.25 -9.62 -13.18
CA VAL A 133 -0.89 -10.15 -13.02
C VAL A 133 -0.85 -11.42 -12.17
N ARG A 134 -1.71 -11.55 -11.16
CA ARG A 134 -1.95 -12.81 -10.44
C ARG A 134 -3.42 -12.94 -10.06
N PRO A 135 -4.21 -13.80 -10.75
CA PRO A 135 -5.58 -14.04 -10.35
C PRO A 135 -5.60 -14.74 -8.98
N GLY A 136 -5.80 -13.96 -7.92
CA GLY A 136 -6.06 -14.49 -6.58
C GLY A 136 -7.22 -15.48 -6.60
N LYS A 137 -7.18 -16.48 -5.71
CA LYS A 137 -8.22 -17.50 -5.61
C LYS A 137 -9.53 -16.80 -5.22
N VAL A 138 -10.52 -16.85 -6.11
CA VAL A 138 -11.83 -16.26 -5.85
C VAL A 138 -12.54 -17.11 -4.82
N ALA A 139 -12.80 -16.53 -3.65
CA ALA A 139 -13.63 -17.15 -2.61
C ALA A 139 -15.13 -17.03 -2.89
N ALA A 140 -15.54 -16.42 -4.00
CA ALA A 140 -16.93 -16.41 -4.43
C ALA A 140 -17.35 -17.81 -4.89
N ARG A 141 -18.39 -18.36 -4.24
CA ARG A 141 -18.95 -19.68 -4.56
C ARG A 141 -20.22 -19.61 -5.41
N GLY A 142 -20.59 -18.41 -5.88
CA GLY A 142 -21.76 -18.16 -6.73
C GLY A 142 -21.41 -17.90 -8.21
N PRO A 143 -22.39 -17.53 -9.05
CA PRO A 143 -22.12 -17.12 -10.43
C PRO A 143 -21.27 -15.85 -10.46
N ILE A 144 -20.03 -15.96 -10.93
CA ILE A 144 -19.06 -14.85 -10.96
C ILE A 144 -19.05 -14.20 -12.34
N LEU A 145 -19.11 -12.87 -12.36
CA LEU A 145 -18.66 -12.07 -13.50
C LEU A 145 -17.33 -11.43 -13.12
N VAL A 146 -16.25 -11.84 -13.80
CA VAL A 146 -14.93 -11.24 -13.62
C VAL A 146 -14.82 -10.09 -14.61
N ILE A 147 -14.52 -8.90 -14.09
CA ILE A 147 -14.08 -7.79 -14.92
C ILE A 147 -12.57 -7.64 -14.71
N PRO A 148 -11.75 -7.78 -15.76
CA PRO A 148 -10.34 -7.41 -15.66
C PRO A 148 -10.27 -5.90 -15.45
N VAL A 149 -9.63 -5.46 -14.38
CA VAL A 149 -9.27 -4.05 -14.27
C VAL A 149 -8.08 -3.83 -15.20
N PHE A 150 -8.22 -2.92 -16.16
CA PHE A 150 -7.06 -2.39 -16.87
C PHE A 150 -6.46 -1.34 -15.93
N THR A 151 -5.36 -1.69 -15.28
CA THR A 151 -4.42 -0.65 -14.86
C THR A 151 -3.79 -0.15 -16.15
N ALA A 152 -4.15 1.07 -16.56
CA ALA A 152 -3.43 1.73 -17.64
C ALA A 152 -2.01 1.95 -17.14
N ALA A 153 -1.07 1.15 -17.62
CA ALA A 153 0.33 1.48 -17.51
C ALA A 153 0.58 2.72 -18.38
N ALA A 154 0.95 3.81 -17.71
CA ALA A 154 1.33 5.13 -18.23
C ALA A 154 0.18 6.06 -18.70
#